data_AF-Q2GET4-F1
#
_entry.id   AF-Q2GET4-F1
#
_cell.length_a   1.000
_cell.length_b   1.000
_cell.length_c   1.000
_cell.angle_alpha   90.00
_cell.angle_beta   90.00
_cell.angle_gamma   90.00
#
_symmetry.space_group_name_H-M   'P 1'
#
loop_
_entity.id
_entity.type
_entity.pdbx_description
1 polymer ?
#
loop_
_entity_poly.entity_id
_entity_poly.type
_entity_poly.pdbx_seq_one_letter_code
_entity_poly.pdbx_strand_id
1 'polypeptide(L)'
;MQGESMWGRRLCTALLLSTAFLLFALLLSFTLCVCRFPLWHRREAFEVALPRSFFTEVSAELLGVNYPKMDGCYLSSKNLLGRDEDDGSPIWGDTVIVVDPNERILLDEKYDGPGIFAKMYKRFGILGCNPFRHYINKGDFSKYGVALSPLPFFSFTSLVFLLHSIPPRISFSHDPEESLRACKALKKQFLLIFGLAEYNNNANPCRATNMYIPFLHSIENFTPSEKKQYMYLFANAFNMAVMDFLKGTERSLSDILKIPDIRICCGDLATRDMLEEAFNHVFAYNYPSAENGLRSCIAR
;
A
#
# COMPACT_ATOMS: atom_id res chain seq x y z
N MET A 1 -39.86 -31.13 61.22
CA MET A 1 -39.22 -31.48 59.93
C MET A 1 -39.19 -30.23 59.05
N GLN A 2 -38.11 -29.45 59.07
CA GLN A 2 -37.98 -28.18 58.31
C GLN A 2 -36.57 -28.04 57.67
N GLY A 3 -35.83 -29.14 57.54
CA GLY A 3 -34.45 -29.16 57.01
C GLY A 3 -34.32 -29.47 55.52
N GLU A 4 -35.34 -30.07 54.89
CA GLU A 4 -35.24 -30.59 53.52
C GLU A 4 -35.50 -29.53 52.43
N SER A 5 -36.13 -28.39 52.74
CA SER A 5 -36.45 -27.37 51.72
C SER A 5 -35.29 -26.42 51.38
N MET A 6 -34.31 -26.26 52.29
CA MET A 6 -33.14 -25.41 52.03
C MET A 6 -32.13 -26.09 51.11
N TRP A 7 -31.93 -27.40 51.25
CA TRP A 7 -30.96 -28.15 50.45
C TRP A 7 -31.36 -28.22 48.98
N GLY A 8 -32.65 -28.48 48.70
CA GLY A 8 -33.17 -28.47 47.33
C GLY A 8 -33.05 -27.09 46.67
N ARG A 9 -33.35 -26.00 47.39
CA ARG A 9 -33.19 -24.64 46.88
C ARG A 9 -31.73 -24.28 46.62
N ARG A 10 -30.81 -24.67 47.51
CA ARG A 10 -29.36 -24.45 47.34
C ARG A 10 -28.82 -25.23 46.14
N LEU A 11 -29.24 -26.48 45.97
CA LEU A 11 -28.84 -27.31 44.84
C LEU A 11 -29.35 -26.74 43.51
N CYS A 12 -30.62 -26.32 43.47
CA CYS A 12 -31.22 -25.72 42.28
C CYS A 12 -30.56 -24.39 41.91
N THR A 13 -30.21 -23.58 42.92
CA THR A 13 -29.48 -22.32 42.71
C THR A 13 -28.06 -22.59 42.21
N ALA A 14 -27.37 -23.60 42.77
CA ALA A 14 -26.04 -23.99 42.31
C ALA A 14 -26.06 -24.47 40.86
N LEU A 15 -27.04 -25.30 40.48
CA LEU A 15 -27.19 -25.79 39.11
C LEU A 15 -27.46 -24.65 38.11
N LEU A 16 -28.31 -23.68 38.47
CA LEU A 16 -28.60 -22.50 37.64
C LEU A 16 -27.37 -21.61 37.48
N LEU A 17 -26.60 -21.39 38.55
CA LEU A 17 -25.36 -20.62 38.49
C LEU A 17 -24.30 -21.33 37.64
N SER A 18 -24.17 -22.66 37.76
CA SER A 18 -23.24 -23.44 36.94
C SER A 18 -23.62 -23.44 35.46
N THR A 19 -24.92 -23.53 35.13
CA THR A 19 -25.37 -23.46 33.73
C THR A 19 -25.20 -22.05 33.15
N ALA A 20 -25.50 -21.00 33.92
CA ALA A 20 -25.25 -19.63 33.50
C ALA A 20 -23.75 -19.36 33.28
N PHE A 21 -22.89 -19.89 34.16
CA PHE A 21 -21.44 -19.78 34.01
C PHE A 21 -20.92 -20.50 32.77
N LEU A 22 -21.41 -21.72 32.51
CA LEU A 22 -21.03 -22.48 31.30
C LEU A 22 -21.49 -21.79 30.02
N LEU A 23 -22.70 -21.24 29.99
CA LEU A 23 -23.20 -20.44 28.88
C LEU A 23 -22.36 -19.19 28.67
N PHE A 24 -21.98 -18.49 29.75
CA PHE A 24 -21.11 -17.33 29.68
C PHE A 24 -19.71 -17.71 29.17
N ALA A 25 -19.12 -18.80 29.65
CA ALA A 25 -17.81 -19.28 29.19
C ALA A 25 -17.85 -19.72 27.71
N LEU A 26 -18.93 -20.36 27.27
CA LEU A 26 -19.14 -20.71 25.86
C LEU A 26 -19.32 -19.47 24.99
N LEU A 27 -20.11 -18.48 25.44
CA LEU A 27 -20.27 -17.20 24.73
C LEU A 27 -18.95 -16.44 24.67
N LEU A 28 -18.16 -16.43 25.75
CA LEU A 28 -16.85 -15.79 25.80
C LEU A 28 -15.87 -16.50 24.84
N SER A 29 -15.82 -17.83 24.87
CA SER A 29 -14.99 -18.65 23.97
C SER A 29 -15.40 -18.48 22.51
N PHE A 30 -16.71 -18.52 22.23
CA PHE A 30 -17.25 -18.25 20.89
C PHE A 30 -16.94 -16.83 20.43
N THR A 31 -17.06 -15.84 21.32
CA THR A 31 -16.68 -14.46 21.02
C THR A 31 -15.19 -14.37 20.74
N LEU A 32 -14.32 -15.01 21.51
CA LEU A 32 -12.86 -15.03 21.29
C LEU A 32 -12.44 -15.79 20.02
N CYS A 33 -13.17 -16.84 19.63
CA CYS A 33 -12.89 -17.62 18.42
C CYS A 33 -13.44 -16.98 17.14
N VAL A 34 -14.64 -16.40 17.19
CA VAL A 34 -15.34 -15.81 16.03
C VAL A 34 -14.96 -14.34 15.84
N CYS A 35 -14.96 -13.58 16.93
CA CYS A 35 -14.32 -12.28 16.95
C CYS A 35 -12.87 -12.56 17.34
N ARG A 36 -11.96 -12.67 16.38
CA ARG A 36 -10.51 -12.54 16.65
C ARG A 36 -10.25 -11.16 17.25
N PHE A 37 -10.62 -10.95 18.52
CA PHE A 37 -10.12 -9.85 19.31
C PHE A 37 -8.68 -10.22 19.56
N PRO A 38 -7.70 -9.48 19.00
CA PRO A 38 -6.36 -9.59 19.52
C PRO A 38 -6.50 -9.21 20.98
N LEU A 39 -6.29 -10.17 21.88
CA LEU A 39 -6.11 -9.89 23.29
C LEU A 39 -4.90 -8.97 23.35
N TRP A 40 -5.17 -7.67 23.33
CA TRP A 40 -4.22 -6.62 23.60
C TRP A 40 -3.69 -6.89 24.99
N HIS A 41 -2.55 -7.58 25.06
CA HIS A 41 -1.53 -7.13 25.97
C HIS A 41 -1.21 -5.70 25.55
N ARG A 42 -1.88 -4.76 26.23
CA ARG A 42 -1.41 -3.41 26.45
C ARG A 42 -0.08 -3.55 27.19
N ARG A 43 0.97 -3.97 26.47
CA ARG A 43 2.31 -3.55 26.83
C ARG A 43 2.23 -2.04 26.80
N GLU A 44 2.67 -1.46 27.91
CA GLU A 44 2.92 -0.04 28.05
C GLU A 44 3.33 0.53 26.70
N ALA A 45 2.71 1.66 26.34
CA ALA A 45 3.17 2.46 25.24
C ALA A 45 4.65 2.74 25.51
N PHE A 46 5.52 1.88 24.98
CA PHE A 46 6.78 2.34 24.48
C PHE A 46 6.35 3.48 23.57
N GLU A 47 6.71 4.71 23.97
CA GLU A 47 7.08 5.69 22.97
C GLU A 47 8.14 5.00 22.11
N VAL A 48 7.66 4.23 21.14
CA VAL A 48 8.44 3.84 20.00
C VAL A 48 8.64 5.18 19.33
N ALA A 49 9.78 5.80 19.63
CA ALA A 49 10.27 6.92 18.86
C ALA A 49 9.97 6.58 17.39
N LEU A 50 9.21 7.46 16.71
CA LEU A 50 8.94 7.40 15.28
C LEU A 50 10.14 6.72 14.63
N PRO A 51 9.98 5.54 13.99
CA PRO A 51 11.11 4.71 13.63
C PRO A 51 12.15 5.60 12.96
N ARG A 52 13.24 5.82 13.70
CA ARG A 52 14.39 6.57 13.20
C ARG A 52 14.72 5.89 11.90
N SER A 53 14.60 6.67 10.84
CA SER A 53 14.90 6.31 9.46
C SER A 53 16.02 5.30 9.42
N PHE A 54 15.73 4.03 9.13
CA PHE A 54 16.74 3.11 8.64
C PHE A 54 16.93 3.33 7.14
N PHE A 55 17.17 4.58 6.79
CA PHE A 55 18.28 4.97 5.96
C PHE A 55 18.92 6.14 6.70
N THR A 56 20.16 5.95 7.12
CA THR A 56 21.10 7.03 7.40
C THR A 56 20.93 8.11 6.34
N GLU A 57 20.36 9.25 6.74
CA GLU A 57 21.01 10.56 6.66
C GLU A 57 21.80 10.85 5.37
N VAL A 58 21.29 10.41 4.23
CA VAL A 58 21.58 10.97 2.91
C VAL A 58 20.30 10.79 2.10
N SER A 59 19.48 11.85 2.08
CA SER A 59 18.36 12.05 1.16
C SER A 59 17.03 11.32 1.40
N ALA A 60 16.26 11.75 2.38
CA ALA A 60 14.88 12.12 2.04
C ALA A 60 14.83 13.54 1.41
N GLU A 61 15.88 14.34 1.64
CA GLU A 61 16.07 15.70 1.12
C GLU A 61 16.75 15.82 -0.27
N LEU A 62 17.59 14.88 -0.75
CA LEU A 62 18.15 14.97 -2.13
C LEU A 62 17.14 14.59 -3.23
N LEU A 63 16.02 13.94 -2.89
CA LEU A 63 14.85 13.91 -3.78
C LEU A 63 14.00 15.17 -3.63
N GLY A 64 14.62 16.30 -3.29
CA GLY A 64 14.06 17.65 -3.20
C GLY A 64 13.50 18.18 -4.52
N VAL A 65 12.77 17.37 -5.26
CA VAL A 65 11.70 17.83 -6.12
C VAL A 65 10.56 18.24 -5.19
N ASN A 66 10.71 19.39 -4.54
CA ASN A 66 9.57 20.18 -4.05
C ASN A 66 8.78 20.66 -5.28
N TYR A 67 8.19 19.73 -6.02
CA TYR A 67 6.96 20.04 -6.70
C TYR A 67 5.98 20.36 -5.58
N PRO A 68 5.43 21.57 -5.48
CA PRO A 68 4.55 21.97 -4.38
C PRO A 68 3.27 21.10 -4.24
N LYS A 69 3.12 20.10 -5.08
CA LYS A 69 1.99 19.17 -5.15
C LYS A 69 2.36 17.71 -4.87
N MET A 70 3.64 17.34 -4.81
CA MET A 70 4.09 15.96 -4.54
C MET A 70 4.60 15.75 -3.11
N ASP A 71 4.42 16.72 -2.21
CA ASP A 71 4.90 16.63 -0.83
C ASP A 71 4.46 15.32 -0.16
N GLY A 72 5.39 14.69 0.56
CA GLY A 72 5.20 13.38 1.19
C GLY A 72 5.41 12.18 0.25
N CYS A 73 5.77 12.39 -1.02
CA CYS A 73 6.10 11.34 -1.98
C CYS A 73 7.61 11.21 -2.22
N TYR A 74 8.16 9.99 -2.14
CA TYR A 74 9.60 9.73 -2.20
C TYR A 74 9.93 8.51 -3.07
N LEU A 75 11.09 8.51 -3.71
CA LEU A 75 11.66 7.33 -4.37
C LEU A 75 12.50 6.53 -3.36
N SER A 76 12.27 5.23 -3.28
CA SER A 76 12.97 4.33 -2.38
C SER A 76 13.77 3.32 -3.19
N SER A 77 15.07 3.19 -2.92
CA SER A 77 15.88 2.10 -3.47
C SER A 77 15.50 0.74 -2.90
N LYS A 78 14.74 0.67 -1.79
CA LYS A 78 14.24 -0.60 -1.26
C LYS A 78 13.12 -1.16 -2.12
N ASN A 79 13.03 -2.50 -2.13
CA ASN A 79 11.84 -3.19 -2.60
C ASN A 79 10.66 -3.01 -1.63
N LEU A 80 9.53 -3.61 -1.99
CA LEU A 80 8.26 -3.46 -1.27
C LEU A 80 8.29 -4.03 0.16
N LEU A 81 9.23 -4.90 0.53
CA LEU A 81 9.39 -5.40 1.91
C LEU A 81 10.36 -4.54 2.75
N GLY A 82 11.04 -3.57 2.14
CA GLY A 82 11.94 -2.66 2.84
C GLY A 82 13.35 -3.22 3.12
N ARG A 83 13.71 -4.39 2.58
CA ARG A 83 15.01 -5.04 2.76
C ARG A 83 15.44 -5.77 1.49
N ASP A 84 16.74 -5.76 1.21
CA ASP A 84 17.32 -6.47 0.06
C ASP A 84 17.51 -7.98 0.32
N GLU A 85 17.46 -8.41 1.59
CA GLU A 85 17.63 -9.81 2.03
C GLU A 85 16.34 -10.50 2.52
N ASP A 86 16.28 -11.83 2.35
CA ASP A 86 15.07 -12.66 2.34
C ASP A 86 14.46 -13.01 3.70
N ASP A 87 15.19 -12.75 4.79
CA ASP A 87 14.92 -13.45 6.04
C ASP A 87 14.08 -12.62 7.02
N GLY A 88 14.05 -11.30 6.82
CA GLY A 88 13.38 -10.34 7.70
C GLY A 88 11.86 -10.22 7.53
N SER A 89 11.17 -9.83 8.60
CA SER A 89 9.78 -9.36 8.51
C SER A 89 9.74 -8.02 7.76
N PRO A 90 8.73 -7.77 6.90
CA PRO A 90 8.59 -6.51 6.19
C PRO A 90 8.48 -5.33 7.15
N ILE A 91 9.09 -4.20 6.80
CA ILE A 91 9.03 -2.97 7.60
C ILE A 91 8.13 -1.96 6.89
N TRP A 92 6.82 -2.06 7.16
CA TRP A 92 5.81 -1.20 6.55
C TRP A 92 5.28 -0.08 7.45
N GLY A 93 5.73 0.00 8.71
CA GLY A 93 5.17 0.90 9.72
C GLY A 93 3.82 0.40 10.28
N ASP A 94 3.06 1.28 10.93
CA ASP A 94 1.88 0.87 11.70
C ASP A 94 0.67 0.49 10.82
N THR A 95 0.24 1.39 9.94
CA THR A 95 -0.88 1.15 9.03
C THR A 95 -0.50 1.59 7.63
N VAL A 96 -0.70 0.71 6.65
CA VAL A 96 -0.11 0.86 5.32
C VAL A 96 -1.08 0.47 4.22
N ILE A 97 -1.02 1.18 3.09
CA ILE A 97 -1.56 0.71 1.81
C ILE A 97 -0.40 0.19 0.97
N VAL A 98 -0.51 -1.05 0.49
CA VAL A 98 0.44 -1.63 -0.44
C VAL A 98 -0.25 -1.84 -1.78
N VAL A 99 0.30 -1.21 -2.83
CA VAL A 99 -0.19 -1.43 -4.20
C VAL A 99 0.35 -2.77 -4.70
N ASP A 100 -0.57 -3.61 -5.14
CA ASP A 100 -0.34 -4.98 -5.61
C ASP A 100 -0.65 -5.09 -7.11
N PRO A 101 0.34 -4.89 -8.01
CA PRO A 101 0.18 -4.94 -9.45
C PRO A 101 0.15 -6.38 -9.96
N ASN A 102 -0.91 -7.13 -9.65
CA ASN A 102 -0.98 -8.56 -10.00
C ASN A 102 -2.21 -8.89 -10.87
N GLU A 103 -1.99 -8.97 -12.19
CA GLU A 103 -3.00 -9.48 -13.13
C GLU A 103 -3.27 -10.97 -12.99
N ARG A 104 -2.32 -11.75 -12.45
CA ARG A 104 -2.45 -13.22 -12.32
C ARG A 104 -3.53 -13.62 -11.35
N ILE A 105 -3.82 -12.76 -10.37
CA ILE A 105 -4.97 -12.92 -9.48
C ILE A 105 -6.26 -13.15 -10.27
N LEU A 106 -6.46 -12.51 -11.43
CA LEU A 106 -7.66 -12.69 -12.25
C LEU A 106 -7.61 -13.95 -13.11
N LEU A 107 -6.43 -14.32 -13.60
CA LEU A 107 -6.24 -15.46 -14.49
C LEU A 107 -6.25 -16.78 -13.73
N ASP A 108 -5.46 -16.85 -12.66
CA ASP A 108 -5.22 -18.05 -11.87
C ASP A 108 -6.14 -18.16 -10.65
N GLU A 109 -6.94 -17.12 -10.39
CA GLU A 109 -7.86 -17.00 -9.25
C GLU A 109 -7.22 -17.32 -7.90
N LYS A 110 -5.94 -16.97 -7.74
CA LYS A 110 -5.19 -17.18 -6.52
C LYS A 110 -4.11 -16.11 -6.34
N TYR A 111 -3.74 -15.85 -5.10
CA TYR A 111 -2.53 -15.09 -4.80
C TYR A 111 -1.31 -15.94 -5.15
N ASP A 112 -0.71 -15.70 -6.31
CA ASP A 112 0.52 -16.36 -6.73
C ASP A 112 1.44 -15.40 -7.51
N GLY A 113 2.57 -15.94 -7.95
CA GLY A 113 3.59 -15.21 -8.68
C GLY A 113 4.99 -15.50 -8.15
N PRO A 114 6.03 -15.05 -8.85
CA PRO A 114 7.41 -15.08 -8.38
C PRO A 114 7.76 -13.82 -7.57
N GLY A 115 9.00 -13.78 -7.06
CA GLY A 115 9.63 -12.57 -6.57
C GLY A 115 9.03 -11.99 -5.28
N ILE A 116 9.01 -10.67 -5.20
CA ILE A 116 8.70 -9.94 -3.96
C ILE A 116 7.24 -10.10 -3.52
N PHE A 117 6.30 -10.20 -4.48
CA PHE A 117 4.88 -10.38 -4.19
C PHE A 117 4.58 -11.78 -3.64
N ALA A 118 5.24 -12.82 -4.17
CA ALA A 118 5.15 -14.18 -3.61
C ALA A 118 5.57 -14.22 -2.14
N LYS A 119 6.68 -13.53 -1.84
CA LYS A 119 7.19 -13.37 -0.47
C LYS A 119 6.19 -12.61 0.40
N MET A 120 5.62 -11.50 -0.10
CA MET A 120 4.57 -10.75 0.58
C MET A 120 3.35 -11.63 0.91
N TYR A 121 2.81 -12.36 -0.07
CA TYR A 121 1.66 -13.25 0.16
C TYR A 121 1.97 -14.38 1.14
N LYS A 122 3.19 -14.94 1.09
CA LYS A 122 3.65 -15.94 2.06
C LYS A 122 3.69 -15.36 3.47
N ARG A 123 4.17 -14.11 3.63
CA ARG A 123 4.20 -13.40 4.92
C ARG A 123 2.79 -13.14 5.48
N PHE A 124 1.82 -12.86 4.62
CA PHE A 124 0.41 -12.75 5.02
C PHE A 124 -0.29 -14.11 5.23
N GLY A 125 0.34 -15.22 4.86
CA GLY A 125 -0.28 -16.55 4.90
C GLY A 125 -1.40 -16.72 3.88
N ILE A 126 -1.39 -15.96 2.78
CA ILE A 126 -2.43 -15.97 1.74
C ILE A 126 -1.94 -16.52 0.40
N LEU A 127 -0.67 -16.92 0.30
CA LEU A 127 -0.12 -17.53 -0.91
C LEU A 127 -0.92 -18.79 -1.30
N GLY A 128 -1.38 -18.83 -2.55
CA GLY A 128 -2.24 -19.89 -3.09
C GLY A 128 -3.72 -19.76 -2.73
N CYS A 129 -4.12 -18.81 -1.89
CA CYS A 129 -5.53 -18.59 -1.55
C CYS A 129 -6.26 -17.86 -2.69
N ASN A 130 -7.54 -18.19 -2.89
CA ASN A 130 -8.40 -17.50 -3.85
C ASN A 130 -8.85 -16.14 -3.28
N PRO A 131 -8.46 -15.01 -3.90
CA PRO A 131 -8.75 -13.68 -3.38
C PRO A 131 -10.23 -13.30 -3.53
N PHE A 132 -10.95 -13.88 -4.49
CA PHE A 132 -12.36 -13.57 -4.77
C PHE A 132 -13.34 -14.15 -3.77
N ARG A 133 -12.90 -15.06 -2.88
CA ARG A 133 -13.77 -15.60 -1.83
C ARG A 133 -14.02 -14.60 -0.70
N HIS A 134 -13.00 -13.83 -0.34
CA HIS A 134 -13.03 -13.04 0.91
C HIS A 134 -12.37 -11.66 0.80
N TYR A 135 -11.52 -11.43 -0.21
CA TYR A 135 -10.62 -10.28 -0.23
C TYR A 135 -10.87 -9.30 -1.37
N ILE A 136 -11.53 -9.68 -2.45
CA ILE A 136 -11.88 -8.76 -3.55
C ILE A 136 -13.15 -9.19 -4.25
N ASN A 137 -13.93 -8.23 -4.75
CA ASN A 137 -15.04 -8.52 -5.66
C ASN A 137 -14.49 -8.71 -7.08
N LYS A 138 -14.68 -9.91 -7.67
CA LYS A 138 -14.19 -10.24 -9.01
C LYS A 138 -14.78 -9.34 -10.10
N GLY A 139 -16.08 -9.05 -10.02
CA GLY A 139 -16.79 -8.24 -11.01
C GLY A 139 -16.28 -6.81 -11.03
N ASP A 140 -16.15 -6.20 -9.85
CA ASP A 140 -15.62 -4.84 -9.73
C ASP A 140 -14.15 -4.77 -10.14
N PHE A 141 -13.33 -5.73 -9.70
CA PHE A 141 -11.91 -5.74 -10.05
C PHE A 141 -11.71 -5.90 -11.57
N SER A 142 -12.48 -6.78 -12.21
CA SER A 142 -12.45 -6.98 -13.66
C SER A 142 -12.93 -5.75 -14.43
N LYS A 143 -13.94 -5.04 -13.91
CA LYS A 143 -14.54 -3.87 -14.57
C LYS A 143 -13.68 -2.62 -14.44
N TYR A 144 -13.13 -2.36 -13.26
CA TYR A 144 -12.43 -1.12 -12.97
C TYR A 144 -10.90 -1.27 -13.06
N GLY A 145 -10.37 -2.49 -13.03
CA GLY A 145 -8.93 -2.75 -13.06
C GLY A 145 -8.22 -2.41 -11.75
N VAL A 146 -8.96 -2.04 -10.71
CA VAL A 146 -8.44 -1.81 -9.36
C VAL A 146 -9.46 -2.33 -8.33
N ALA A 147 -8.97 -2.82 -7.20
CA ALA A 147 -9.79 -3.21 -6.07
C ALA A 147 -9.00 -3.05 -4.77
N LEU A 148 -9.65 -2.53 -3.74
CA LEU A 148 -9.10 -2.54 -2.40
C LEU A 148 -9.62 -3.76 -1.65
N SER A 149 -8.74 -4.41 -0.90
CA SER A 149 -9.15 -5.44 0.05
C SER A 149 -10.08 -4.86 1.13
N PRO A 150 -11.28 -5.44 1.36
CA PRO A 150 -12.22 -4.92 2.34
C PRO A 150 -11.77 -5.21 3.78
N LEU A 151 -10.91 -6.21 3.96
CA LEU A 151 -10.31 -6.59 5.23
C LEU A 151 -8.81 -6.33 5.16
N PRO A 152 -8.22 -5.73 6.21
CA PRO A 152 -6.77 -5.60 6.28
C PRO A 152 -6.11 -6.96 6.56
N PHE A 153 -4.90 -7.11 6.06
CA PHE A 153 -3.96 -8.17 6.44
C PHE A 153 -3.12 -7.68 7.61
N PHE A 154 -2.59 -8.63 8.39
CA PHE A 154 -1.75 -8.33 9.53
C PHE A 154 -0.35 -8.89 9.30
N SER A 155 0.65 -8.06 9.50
CA SER A 155 2.03 -8.48 9.74
C SER A 155 2.33 -8.41 11.24
N PHE A 156 3.56 -8.78 11.64
CA PHE A 156 3.98 -8.66 13.04
C PHE A 156 3.93 -7.21 13.56
N THR A 157 4.10 -6.22 12.68
CA THR A 157 4.19 -4.80 13.05
C THR A 157 3.15 -3.91 12.38
N SER A 158 2.35 -4.44 11.45
CA SER A 158 1.63 -3.59 10.50
C SER A 158 0.22 -4.10 10.20
N LEU A 159 -0.72 -3.15 10.12
CA LEU A 159 -2.03 -3.31 9.49
C LEU A 159 -1.91 -2.96 8.01
N VAL A 160 -2.13 -3.92 7.12
CA VAL A 160 -1.88 -3.77 5.68
C VAL A 160 -3.17 -3.84 4.89
N PHE A 161 -3.46 -2.79 4.13
CA PHE A 161 -4.48 -2.80 3.08
C PHE A 161 -3.81 -3.09 1.74
N LEU A 162 -4.21 -4.18 1.08
CA LEU A 162 -3.79 -4.44 -0.29
C LEU A 162 -4.71 -3.69 -1.25
N LEU A 163 -4.11 -2.87 -2.11
CA LEU A 163 -4.77 -2.22 -3.24
C LEU A 163 -4.33 -2.95 -4.51
N HIS A 164 -5.15 -3.88 -4.95
CA HIS A 164 -4.93 -4.67 -6.15
C HIS A 164 -5.14 -3.81 -7.39
N SER A 165 -4.23 -3.92 -8.34
CA SER A 165 -4.20 -3.15 -9.56
C SER A 165 -3.83 -4.05 -10.73
N ILE A 166 -4.64 -4.07 -11.79
CA ILE A 166 -4.27 -4.72 -13.04
C ILE A 166 -3.32 -3.79 -13.79
N PRO A 167 -2.08 -4.22 -14.11
CA PRO A 167 -1.18 -3.44 -14.95
C PRO A 167 -1.83 -3.20 -16.33
N PRO A 168 -1.86 -1.97 -16.85
CA PRO A 168 -2.37 -1.73 -18.18
C PRO A 168 -1.42 -2.33 -19.22
N ARG A 169 -1.94 -2.96 -20.28
CA ARG A 169 -1.08 -3.40 -21.38
C ARG A 169 -0.45 -2.20 -22.07
N ILE A 170 0.88 -2.16 -22.08
CA ILE A 170 1.67 -1.10 -22.73
C ILE A 170 2.60 -1.71 -23.78
N SER A 171 2.78 -0.98 -24.89
CA SER A 171 3.75 -1.27 -25.93
C SER A 171 4.98 -0.38 -25.73
N PHE A 172 6.18 -0.97 -25.85
CA PHE A 172 7.45 -0.23 -25.84
C PHE A 172 7.91 0.13 -27.25
N SER A 173 6.97 0.58 -28.07
CA SER A 173 7.26 1.06 -29.42
C SER A 173 7.88 2.46 -29.39
N HIS A 174 8.74 2.75 -30.35
CA HIS A 174 9.25 4.10 -30.60
C HIS A 174 8.23 5.01 -31.31
N ASP A 175 7.07 4.47 -31.69
CA ASP A 175 5.96 5.27 -32.23
C ASP A 175 5.44 6.25 -31.15
N PRO A 176 5.46 7.58 -31.42
CA PRO A 176 4.92 8.59 -30.52
C PRO A 176 3.45 8.35 -30.13
N GLU A 177 2.62 7.83 -31.02
CA GLU A 177 1.21 7.57 -30.74
C GLU A 177 1.01 6.40 -29.77
N GLU A 178 1.81 5.34 -29.91
CA GLU A 178 1.82 4.22 -28.96
C GLU A 178 2.37 4.64 -27.61
N SER A 179 3.44 5.43 -27.59
CA SER A 179 3.99 5.98 -26.34
C SER A 179 2.97 6.86 -25.60
N LEU A 180 2.23 7.71 -26.33
CA LEU A 180 1.16 8.52 -25.75
C LEU A 180 0.01 7.64 -25.21
N ARG A 181 -0.37 6.58 -25.94
CA ARG A 181 -1.38 5.61 -25.49
C ARG A 181 -0.94 4.89 -24.21
N ALA A 182 0.30 4.42 -24.15
CA ALA A 182 0.88 3.79 -22.97
C ALA A 182 0.90 4.73 -21.76
N CYS A 183 1.31 5.99 -21.95
CA CYS A 183 1.31 7.00 -20.90
C CYS A 183 -0.10 7.30 -20.38
N LYS A 184 -1.09 7.46 -21.27
CA LYS A 184 -2.50 7.65 -20.88
C LYS A 184 -3.06 6.46 -20.10
N ALA A 185 -2.71 5.24 -20.49
CA ALA A 185 -3.15 4.03 -19.80
C ALA A 185 -2.57 3.92 -18.39
N LEU A 186 -1.27 4.17 -18.23
CA LEU A 186 -0.61 4.25 -16.92
C LEU A 186 -1.20 5.37 -16.05
N LYS A 187 -1.43 6.56 -16.63
CA LYS A 187 -2.04 7.70 -15.93
C LYS A 187 -3.40 7.34 -15.36
N LYS A 188 -4.26 6.71 -16.17
CA LYS A 188 -5.58 6.25 -15.74
C LYS A 188 -5.47 5.29 -14.55
N GLN A 189 -4.48 4.38 -14.58
CA GLN A 189 -4.27 3.43 -13.49
C GLN A 189 -3.84 4.13 -12.20
N PHE A 190 -2.93 5.11 -12.26
CA PHE A 190 -2.56 5.90 -11.09
C PHE A 190 -3.72 6.70 -10.52
N LEU A 191 -4.55 7.33 -11.35
CA LEU A 191 -5.75 8.04 -10.89
C LEU A 191 -6.70 7.11 -10.12
N LEU A 192 -6.88 5.88 -10.60
CA LEU A 192 -7.70 4.87 -9.92
C LEU A 192 -7.09 4.43 -8.58
N ILE A 193 -5.77 4.24 -8.54
CA ILE A 193 -5.01 3.92 -7.32
C ILE A 193 -5.16 5.05 -6.29
N PHE A 194 -4.96 6.31 -6.68
CA PHE A 194 -5.09 7.47 -5.80
C PHE A 194 -6.52 7.64 -5.28
N GLY A 195 -7.52 7.52 -6.15
CA GLY A 195 -8.92 7.61 -5.75
C GLY A 195 -9.32 6.53 -4.74
N LEU A 196 -8.86 5.29 -4.92
CA LEU A 196 -9.12 4.22 -3.94
C LEU A 196 -8.34 4.41 -2.64
N ALA A 197 -7.09 4.89 -2.70
CA ALA A 197 -6.31 5.19 -1.51
C ALA A 197 -6.94 6.30 -0.67
N GLU A 198 -7.39 7.39 -1.33
CA GLU A 198 -8.15 8.47 -0.69
C GLU A 198 -9.44 7.95 -0.07
N TYR A 199 -10.23 7.18 -0.83
CA TYR A 199 -11.48 6.60 -0.35
C TYR A 199 -11.25 5.74 0.90
N ASN A 200 -10.27 4.83 0.87
CA ASN A 200 -9.91 4.00 2.01
C ASN A 200 -9.59 4.86 3.23
N ASN A 201 -8.72 5.84 3.07
CA ASN A 201 -8.21 6.60 4.18
C ASN A 201 -9.22 7.60 4.77
N ASN A 202 -10.22 7.98 3.98
CA ASN A 202 -11.36 8.76 4.45
C ASN A 202 -12.43 7.91 5.14
N ALA A 203 -12.63 6.66 4.70
CA ALA A 203 -13.67 5.77 5.21
C ALA A 203 -13.21 4.92 6.41
N ASN A 204 -11.92 4.62 6.52
CA ASN A 204 -11.38 3.71 7.52
C ASN A 204 -11.01 4.44 8.83
N PRO A 205 -11.43 3.95 10.01
CA PRO A 205 -10.99 4.52 11.29
C PRO A 205 -9.48 4.34 11.53
N CYS A 206 -8.89 3.27 10.99
CA CYS A 206 -7.46 3.02 11.02
C CYS A 206 -6.83 3.60 9.75
N ARG A 207 -6.52 4.90 9.80
CA ARG A 207 -5.91 5.61 8.67
C ARG A 207 -4.54 5.05 8.34
N ALA A 208 -4.27 4.87 7.06
CA ALA A 208 -2.94 4.54 6.57
C ALA A 208 -2.00 5.72 6.77
N THR A 209 -0.85 5.43 7.38
CA THR A 209 0.25 6.37 7.55
C THR A 209 1.30 6.23 6.46
N ASN A 210 1.33 5.07 5.79
CA ASN A 210 2.28 4.76 4.72
C ASN A 210 1.56 4.25 3.47
N MET A 211 2.10 4.53 2.29
CA MET A 211 1.69 3.92 1.02
C MET A 211 2.92 3.48 0.24
N TYR A 212 2.94 2.24 -0.24
CA TYR A 212 4.05 1.69 -1.03
C TYR A 212 3.55 1.37 -2.44
N ILE A 213 4.16 2.01 -3.43
CA ILE A 213 3.83 1.92 -4.85
C ILE A 213 5.01 1.27 -5.58
N PRO A 214 4.94 0.00 -5.96
CA PRO A 214 5.96 -0.61 -6.81
C PRO A 214 5.78 -0.16 -8.27
N PHE A 215 6.70 -0.57 -9.15
CA PHE A 215 6.40 -0.54 -10.58
C PHE A 215 5.17 -1.40 -10.88
N LEU A 216 4.27 -0.87 -11.71
CA LEU A 216 3.08 -1.61 -12.12
C LEU A 216 3.40 -2.80 -13.05
N HIS A 217 4.58 -2.82 -13.65
CA HIS A 217 5.06 -3.92 -14.50
C HIS A 217 6.32 -4.55 -13.92
N SER A 218 6.49 -5.84 -14.17
CA SER A 218 7.75 -6.53 -13.90
C SER A 218 8.82 -6.08 -14.86
N ILE A 219 9.77 -5.27 -14.39
CA ILE A 219 10.86 -4.70 -15.20
C ILE A 219 12.09 -5.61 -15.29
N GLU A 220 12.13 -6.72 -14.56
CA GLU A 220 13.30 -7.61 -14.45
C GLU A 220 13.73 -8.19 -15.81
N ASN A 221 12.78 -8.39 -16.72
CA ASN A 221 13.02 -8.96 -18.04
C ASN A 221 13.13 -7.91 -19.16
N PHE A 222 13.08 -6.61 -18.83
CA PHE A 222 13.19 -5.56 -19.83
C PHE A 222 14.64 -5.41 -20.29
N THR A 223 14.81 -5.19 -21.59
CA THR A 223 16.09 -4.69 -22.13
C THR A 223 16.43 -3.32 -21.52
N PRO A 224 17.69 -2.88 -21.54
CA PRO A 224 18.08 -1.55 -21.04
C PRO A 224 17.28 -0.40 -21.68
N SER A 225 16.97 -0.50 -22.98
CA SER A 225 16.15 0.48 -23.70
C SER A 225 14.70 0.49 -23.26
N GLU A 226 14.07 -0.69 -23.09
CA GLU A 226 12.69 -0.80 -22.60
C GLU A 226 12.59 -0.29 -21.16
N LYS A 227 13.56 -0.64 -20.31
CA LYS A 227 13.61 -0.15 -18.93
C LYS A 227 13.67 1.37 -18.90
N LYS A 228 14.56 2.00 -19.69
CA LYS A 228 14.64 3.45 -19.82
C LYS A 228 13.30 4.04 -20.28
N GLN A 229 12.73 3.53 -21.37
CA GLN A 229 11.44 4.02 -21.88
C GLN A 229 10.31 3.88 -20.85
N TYR A 230 10.27 2.76 -20.12
CA TYR A 230 9.29 2.55 -19.06
C TYR A 230 9.44 3.55 -17.92
N MET A 231 10.66 3.89 -17.49
CA MET A 231 10.88 4.92 -16.46
C MET A 231 10.33 6.29 -16.89
N TYR A 232 10.55 6.68 -18.15
CA TYR A 232 9.97 7.91 -18.71
C TYR A 232 8.44 7.87 -18.75
N LEU A 233 7.86 6.76 -19.22
CA LEU A 233 6.41 6.57 -19.25
C LEU A 233 5.80 6.60 -17.85
N PHE A 234 6.43 5.93 -16.88
CA PHE A 234 6.02 5.88 -15.48
C PHE A 234 6.06 7.27 -14.85
N ALA A 235 7.21 7.97 -14.92
CA ALA A 235 7.38 9.30 -14.32
C ALA A 235 6.40 10.32 -14.92
N ASN A 236 6.24 10.31 -16.25
CA ASN A 236 5.30 11.20 -16.94
C ASN A 236 3.85 10.89 -16.56
N ALA A 237 3.45 9.61 -16.62
CA ALA A 237 2.09 9.19 -16.26
C ALA A 237 1.75 9.47 -14.80
N PHE A 238 2.70 9.23 -13.88
CA PHE A 238 2.54 9.50 -12.45
C PHE A 238 2.36 11.01 -12.23
N ASN A 239 3.22 11.85 -12.80
CA ASN A 239 3.10 13.30 -12.67
C ASN A 239 1.78 13.82 -13.26
N MET A 240 1.41 13.39 -14.46
CA MET A 240 0.13 13.75 -15.06
C MET A 240 -1.07 13.29 -14.22
N ALA A 241 -0.99 12.12 -13.57
CA ALA A 241 -2.04 11.64 -12.68
C ALA A 241 -2.13 12.50 -11.42
N VAL A 242 -1.00 12.83 -10.79
CA VAL A 242 -0.96 13.72 -9.62
C VAL A 242 -1.52 15.10 -9.97
N MET A 243 -1.08 15.71 -11.08
CA MET A 243 -1.57 17.02 -11.51
C MET A 243 -3.07 17.04 -11.80
N ASP A 244 -3.61 16.00 -12.42
CA ASP A 244 -5.04 15.86 -12.66
C ASP A 244 -5.83 15.60 -11.37
N PHE A 245 -5.31 14.73 -10.50
CA PHE A 245 -5.93 14.39 -9.22
C PHE A 245 -6.01 15.61 -8.29
N LEU A 246 -5.00 16.47 -8.36
CA LEU A 246 -4.88 17.72 -7.62
C LEU A 246 -5.35 18.95 -8.42
N LYS A 247 -6.13 18.74 -9.48
CA LYS A 247 -6.63 19.85 -10.31
C LYS A 247 -7.60 20.70 -9.50
N GLY A 248 -7.34 22.01 -9.45
CA GLY A 248 -8.18 22.96 -8.72
C GLY A 248 -7.95 22.99 -7.20
N THR A 249 -6.91 22.32 -6.70
CA THR A 249 -6.48 22.38 -5.30
C THR A 249 -5.04 22.87 -5.17
N GLU A 250 -4.76 23.56 -4.06
CA GLU A 250 -3.43 23.96 -3.60
C GLU A 250 -2.78 22.92 -2.67
N ARG A 251 -3.56 21.92 -2.23
CA ARG A 251 -3.08 20.85 -1.33
C ARG A 251 -2.13 19.89 -2.05
N SER A 252 -1.21 19.31 -1.28
CA SER A 252 -0.31 18.26 -1.75
C SER A 252 -1.00 16.90 -1.91
N LEU A 253 -0.32 15.96 -2.56
CA LEU A 253 -0.80 14.58 -2.69
C LEU A 253 -0.96 13.91 -1.31
N SER A 254 0.02 14.04 -0.42
CA SER A 254 -0.05 13.47 0.93
C SER A 254 -1.21 14.06 1.74
N ASP A 255 -1.51 15.35 1.59
CA ASP A 255 -2.65 16.00 2.23
C ASP A 255 -3.98 15.43 1.72
N ILE A 256 -4.17 15.35 0.40
CA ILE A 256 -5.43 14.88 -0.20
C ILE A 256 -5.66 13.42 0.16
N LEU A 257 -4.65 12.56 0.00
CA LEU A 257 -4.74 11.16 0.40
C LEU A 257 -4.82 10.98 1.92
N LYS A 258 -4.39 11.99 2.70
CA LYS A 258 -4.16 11.94 4.16
C LYS A 258 -3.14 10.87 4.57
N ILE A 259 -2.19 10.58 3.68
CA ILE A 259 -1.12 9.59 3.89
C ILE A 259 0.22 10.35 3.85
N PRO A 260 0.91 10.53 4.99
CA PRO A 260 2.10 11.37 5.08
C PRO A 260 3.34 10.79 4.40
N ASP A 261 3.44 9.46 4.26
CA ASP A 261 4.60 8.80 3.66
C ASP A 261 4.18 7.93 2.46
N ILE A 262 4.41 8.41 1.25
CA ILE A 262 4.13 7.73 -0.01
C ILE A 262 5.46 7.37 -0.66
N ARG A 263 5.74 6.08 -0.84
CA ARG A 263 7.02 5.59 -1.36
C ARG A 263 6.84 4.87 -2.68
N ILE A 264 7.61 5.29 -3.68
CA ILE A 264 7.78 4.56 -4.93
C ILE A 264 8.93 3.56 -4.73
N CYS A 265 8.62 2.27 -4.72
CA CYS A 265 9.55 1.20 -4.39
C CYS A 265 10.30 0.73 -5.64
N CYS A 266 11.54 1.19 -5.79
CA CYS A 266 12.36 0.94 -6.98
C CYS A 266 13.10 -0.41 -6.95
N GLY A 267 13.23 -1.04 -5.78
CA GLY A 267 13.85 -2.36 -5.63
C GLY A 267 15.38 -2.35 -5.58
N ASP A 268 16.03 -1.42 -6.28
CA ASP A 268 17.47 -1.22 -6.23
C ASP A 268 17.87 0.24 -6.51
N LEU A 269 19.14 0.57 -6.24
CA LEU A 269 19.68 1.92 -6.39
C LEU A 269 19.71 2.38 -7.85
N ALA A 270 20.15 1.51 -8.78
CA ALA A 270 20.29 1.87 -10.19
C ALA A 270 18.92 2.19 -10.81
N THR A 271 17.90 1.41 -10.45
CA THR A 271 16.52 1.64 -10.89
C THR A 271 15.94 2.92 -10.28
N ARG A 272 16.26 3.22 -9.02
CA ARG A 272 15.87 4.50 -8.39
C ARG A 272 16.46 5.68 -9.16
N ASP A 273 17.76 5.64 -9.44
CA ASP A 273 18.47 6.73 -10.12
C ASP A 273 17.93 6.95 -11.54
N MET A 274 17.62 5.88 -12.26
CA MET A 274 16.97 5.98 -13.58
C MET A 274 15.58 6.64 -13.50
N LEU A 275 14.80 6.32 -12.48
CA LEU A 275 13.47 6.90 -12.30
C LEU A 275 13.55 8.36 -11.86
N GLU A 276 14.53 8.71 -11.02
CA GLU A 276 14.84 10.07 -10.62
C GLU A 276 15.19 10.95 -11.83
N GLU A 277 16.08 10.46 -12.71
CA GLU A 277 16.42 11.14 -13.96
C GLU A 277 15.17 11.39 -14.83
N ALA A 278 14.27 10.39 -14.92
CA ALA A 278 13.02 10.52 -15.66
C ALA A 278 12.08 11.59 -15.06
N PHE A 279 11.95 11.66 -13.73
CA PHE A 279 11.18 12.72 -13.06
C PHE A 279 11.77 14.11 -13.29
N ASN A 280 13.10 14.23 -13.21
CA ASN A 280 13.81 15.50 -13.46
C ASN A 280 13.60 15.98 -14.89
N HIS A 281 13.66 15.08 -15.87
CA HIS A 281 13.39 15.43 -17.27
C HIS A 281 11.93 15.91 -17.47
N VAL A 282 10.97 15.22 -16.85
CA VAL A 282 9.55 15.63 -16.89
C VAL A 282 9.35 16.99 -16.19
N PHE A 283 10.10 17.29 -15.13
CA PHE A 283 10.10 18.59 -14.47
C PHE A 283 10.57 19.69 -15.40
N ALA A 284 11.77 19.54 -15.97
CA ALA A 284 12.36 20.54 -16.84
C ALA A 284 11.47 20.85 -18.06
N TYR A 285 10.81 19.83 -18.62
CA TYR A 285 9.87 19.99 -19.72
C TYR A 285 8.62 20.81 -19.35
N ASN A 286 8.03 20.55 -18.18
CA ASN A 286 6.76 21.18 -17.77
C ASN A 286 6.94 22.53 -17.06
N TYR A 287 8.13 22.80 -16.49
CA TYR A 287 8.42 24.00 -15.71
C TYR A 287 9.72 24.70 -16.16
N PRO A 288 9.86 25.06 -17.45
CA PRO A 288 11.09 25.67 -17.98
C PRO A 288 11.44 27.02 -17.32
N SER A 289 10.47 27.72 -16.74
CA SER A 289 10.67 28.99 -16.03
C SER A 289 11.21 28.85 -14.60
N ALA A 290 10.99 27.70 -13.94
CA ALA A 290 11.52 27.45 -12.60
C ALA A 290 13.05 27.31 -12.62
N GLU A 291 13.59 26.71 -13.68
CA GLU A 291 15.03 26.59 -13.89
C GLU A 291 15.69 27.95 -14.23
N ASN A 292 15.02 28.79 -15.02
CA ASN A 292 15.49 30.15 -15.33
C ASN A 292 15.46 31.07 -14.10
N GLY A 293 14.45 30.93 -13.22
CA GLY A 293 14.40 31.64 -11.94
C GLY A 293 15.58 31.30 -11.03
N LEU A 294 15.85 29.99 -10.84
CA LEU A 294 16.98 29.51 -10.03
C LEU A 294 18.35 29.87 -10.63
N ARG A 295 18.53 29.76 -11.95
CA ARG A 295 19.78 30.18 -12.63
C ARG A 295 20.01 31.68 -12.55
N SER A 296 18.95 32.50 -12.60
CA SER A 296 19.05 33.95 -12.42
C SER A 296 19.39 34.39 -11.00
N CYS A 297 19.05 33.57 -10.00
CA CYS A 297 19.38 33.82 -8.59
C CYS A 297 20.80 33.37 -8.21
N ILE A 298 21.41 32.43 -8.96
CA ILE A 298 22.80 32.01 -8.75
C ILE A 298 23.78 32.93 -9.52
N ALA A 299 23.31 33.66 -10.53
CA ALA A 299 24.12 34.57 -11.34
C ALA A 299 24.10 36.05 -10.86
N ARG A 300 23.76 36.33 -9.59
CA ARG A 300 23.86 37.67 -8.97
C ARG A 300 24.72 37.65 -7.73
#